data_AF-A0A645FVF1-F1
#
_entry.id   AF-A0A645FVF1-F1
#
_cell.length_a   1.000
_cell.length_b   1.000
_cell.length_c   1.000
_cell.angle_alpha   90.00
_cell.angle_beta   90.00
_cell.angle_gamma   90.00
#
_symmetry.space_group_name_H-M   'P 1'
#
loop_
_entity.id
_entity.type
_entity.pdbx_description
1 polymer ?
#
loop_
_entity_poly.entity_id
_entity_poly.type
_entity_poly.pdbx_seq_one_letter_code
_entity_poly.pdbx_strand_id
1 'polypeptide(L)'
;MQNAKLFLDAYFKTDYNAASQLCTKSLGDELLISLRDFDNMESGVKDVLMRQIKEVKTEILNVDSKSNKDTARITYKIFTPTVPAGIEKSLSMVKVGKEWKVGELGR
;
A
#
# COMPACT_ATOMS: atom_id res chain seq x y z
N MET A 1 -5.79 9.81 7.31
CA MET A 1 -4.44 9.22 7.50
C MET A 1 -4.47 7.77 7.96
N GLN A 2 -5.39 7.37 8.86
CA GLN A 2 -5.59 5.98 9.26
C GLN A 2 -5.73 5.01 8.06
N ASN A 3 -6.49 5.39 7.02
CA ASN A 3 -6.65 4.59 5.80
C ASN A 3 -5.34 4.30 5.07
N ALA A 4 -4.35 5.19 5.15
CA ALA A 4 -3.03 4.94 4.55
C ALA A 4 -2.27 3.85 5.30
N LYS A 5 -2.32 3.86 6.64
CA LYS A 5 -1.68 2.83 7.46
C LYS A 5 -2.34 1.47 7.23
N LEU A 6 -3.68 1.44 7.19
CA LEU A 6 -4.44 0.23 6.91
C LEU A 6 -4.15 -0.30 5.50
N PHE A 7 -4.04 0.60 4.52
CA PHE A 7 -3.68 0.24 3.15
C PHE A 7 -2.28 -0.37 3.09
N LEU A 8 -1.27 0.27 3.68
CA LEU A 8 0.10 -0.26 3.67
C LEU A 8 0.19 -1.63 4.33
N ASP A 9 -0.49 -1.82 5.46
CA ASP A 9 -0.53 -3.13 6.14
C ASP A 9 -1.16 -4.21 5.26
N ALA A 10 -2.33 -3.94 4.67
CA ALA A 10 -3.02 -4.88 3.79
C ALA A 10 -2.22 -5.16 2.51
N TYR A 11 -1.71 -4.11 1.85
CA TYR A 11 -0.96 -4.19 0.61
C TYR A 11 0.31 -5.03 0.77
N PHE A 12 1.12 -4.76 1.79
CA PHE A 12 2.34 -5.54 2.00
C PHE A 12 2.05 -6.97 2.43
N LYS A 13 0.97 -7.22 3.19
CA LYS A 13 0.53 -8.58 3.57
C LYS A 13 -0.19 -9.34 2.46
N THR A 14 -0.21 -8.85 1.23
CA THR A 14 -0.93 -9.43 0.07
C THR A 14 -2.44 -9.53 0.24
N ASP A 15 -3.04 -8.84 1.21
CA ASP A 15 -4.50 -8.73 1.33
C ASP A 15 -5.01 -7.64 0.37
N TYR A 16 -4.89 -7.93 -0.93
CA TYR A 16 -5.27 -6.99 -1.99
C TYR A 16 -6.78 -6.75 -2.02
N ASN A 17 -7.59 -7.68 -1.50
CA ASN A 17 -9.01 -7.44 -1.28
C ASN A 17 -9.21 -6.30 -0.28
N ALA A 18 -8.61 -6.36 0.91
CA ALA A 18 -8.72 -5.27 1.88
C ALA A 18 -8.06 -3.98 1.38
N ALA A 19 -6.91 -4.07 0.71
CA ALA A 19 -6.21 -2.91 0.18
C ALA A 19 -7.02 -2.16 -0.91
N SER A 20 -7.69 -2.90 -1.81
CA SER A 20 -8.51 -2.31 -2.87
C SER A 20 -9.68 -1.46 -2.35
N GLN A 21 -10.29 -1.83 -1.23
CA GLN A 21 -11.39 -1.07 -0.61
C GLN A 21 -10.96 0.29 -0.06
N LEU A 22 -9.65 0.45 0.19
CA LEU A 22 -9.04 1.69 0.67
C LEU A 22 -8.53 2.57 -0.47
N CYS A 23 -8.61 2.09 -1.72
CA CYS A 23 -8.13 2.78 -2.90
C CYS A 23 -9.25 3.53 -3.64
N THR A 24 -8.85 4.39 -4.57
CA THR A 24 -9.73 4.80 -5.67
C THR A 24 -10.10 3.58 -6.51
N LYS A 25 -11.20 3.68 -7.27
CA LYS A 25 -11.66 2.57 -8.11
C LYS A 25 -10.57 2.06 -9.06
N SER A 26 -9.87 2.97 -9.74
CA SER A 26 -8.81 2.62 -10.68
C SER A 26 -7.69 1.81 -10.04
N LEU A 27 -7.13 2.30 -8.93
CA LEU A 27 -6.06 1.60 -8.23
C LEU A 27 -6.57 0.30 -7.57
N GLY A 28 -7.81 0.29 -7.08
CA GLY A 28 -8.45 -0.92 -6.56
C GLY A 28 -8.54 -2.03 -7.60
N ASP A 29 -8.97 -1.70 -8.82
CA ASP A 29 -9.05 -2.65 -9.93
C ASP A 29 -7.65 -3.20 -10.31
N GLU A 30 -6.60 -2.35 -10.32
CA GLU A 30 -5.21 -2.78 -10.55
C GLU A 30 -4.69 -3.75 -9.46
N LEU A 31 -5.04 -3.50 -8.19
CA LEU A 31 -4.67 -4.42 -7.10
C LEU A 31 -5.39 -5.76 -7.19
N LEU A 32 -6.64 -5.79 -7.65
CA LEU A 32 -7.37 -7.04 -7.87
C LEU A 32 -6.80 -7.85 -9.04
N ILE A 33 -6.24 -7.19 -10.06
CA ILE A 33 -5.47 -7.88 -11.11
C ILE A 33 -4.20 -8.51 -10.49
N SER A 34 -3.48 -7.75 -9.65
CA SER A 34 -2.30 -8.24 -8.95
C SER A 34 -2.61 -9.43 -8.03
N LEU A 35 -3.79 -9.44 -7.40
CA LEU A 35 -4.29 -10.58 -6.62
C LEU A 35 -4.47 -11.84 -7.47
N ARG A 36 -5.12 -11.70 -8.64
CA ARG A 36 -5.31 -12.83 -9.54
C ARG A 36 -3.97 -13.41 -10.00
N ASP A 37 -3.01 -12.55 -10.29
CA ASP A 37 -1.68 -12.99 -10.72
C ASP A 37 -0.94 -13.68 -9.57
N PHE A 38 -1.04 -13.14 -8.35
CA PHE A 38 -0.55 -13.81 -7.14
C PHE A 38 -1.21 -15.17 -6.96
N ASP A 39 -2.53 -15.28 -7.07
CA ASP A 39 -3.30 -16.53 -6.93
C ASP A 39 -2.97 -17.58 -8.00
N ASN A 40 -2.44 -17.17 -9.16
CA ASN A 40 -2.00 -18.09 -10.21
C ASN A 40 -0.53 -18.54 -10.06
N MET A 41 0.22 -18.00 -9.10
CA MET A 41 1.60 -18.45 -8.85
C MET A 41 1.65 -19.87 -8.28
N GLU A 42 2.72 -20.59 -8.60
CA GLU A 42 3.02 -21.89 -8.01
C GLU A 42 3.10 -21.81 -6.48
N SER A 43 2.57 -22.82 -5.78
CA SER A 43 2.48 -22.84 -4.32
C SER A 43 3.83 -22.63 -3.63
N GLY A 44 4.91 -23.24 -4.16
CA GLY A 44 6.25 -23.07 -3.63
C GLY A 44 6.77 -21.63 -3.73
N VAL A 45 6.41 -20.91 -4.80
CA VAL A 45 6.77 -19.50 -4.98
C VAL A 45 5.97 -18.61 -4.01
N LYS A 46 4.67 -18.87 -3.87
CA LYS A 46 3.81 -18.17 -2.90
C LYS A 46 4.33 -18.31 -1.47
N ASP A 47 4.71 -19.51 -1.06
CA ASP A 47 5.19 -19.77 0.31
C ASP A 47 6.46 -18.97 0.63
N VAL A 48 7.40 -18.90 -0.33
CA VAL A 48 8.62 -18.10 -0.18
C VAL A 48 8.28 -16.61 -0.10
N LEU A 49 7.40 -16.12 -0.97
CA LEU A 49 6.97 -14.73 -0.97
C LEU A 49 6.29 -14.35 0.37
N MET A 50 5.38 -15.20 0.86
CA MET A 50 4.66 -14.99 2.12
C MET A 50 5.60 -14.96 3.33
N ARG A 51 6.69 -15.73 3.31
CA ARG A 51 7.71 -15.67 4.37
C ARG A 51 8.44 -14.33 4.36
N GLN A 52 8.86 -13.86 3.18
CA GLN A 52 9.54 -12.57 3.04
C GLN A 52 8.63 -11.39 3.44
N ILE A 53 7.36 -11.49 3.09
CA ILE A 53 6.35 -10.47 3.35
C ILE A 53 6.05 -10.28 4.84
N LYS A 54 6.05 -11.35 5.64
CA LYS A 54 5.85 -11.27 7.10
C LYS A 54 6.87 -10.40 7.82
N GLU A 55 8.03 -10.19 7.21
CA GLU A 55 9.13 -9.42 7.77
C GLU A 55 9.13 -7.96 7.29
N VAL A 56 8.23 -7.60 6.36
CA VAL A 56 8.07 -6.24 5.89
C VAL A 56 7.42 -5.39 6.97
N LYS A 57 8.04 -4.25 7.29
CA LYS A 57 7.46 -3.24 8.19
C LYS A 57 7.37 -1.91 7.46
N THR A 58 6.32 -1.16 7.76
CA THR A 58 6.14 0.19 7.20
C THR A 58 6.00 1.25 8.29
N GLU A 59 6.59 2.41 8.07
CA GLU A 59 6.49 3.57 8.96
C GLU A 59 6.10 4.81 8.15
N ILE A 60 5.08 5.56 8.60
CA ILE A 60 4.73 6.84 7.97
C ILE A 60 5.68 7.91 8.52
N LEU A 61 6.42 8.56 7.62
CA LEU A 61 7.39 9.60 7.96
C LEU A 61 6.77 10.99 7.91
N ASN A 62 5.97 11.28 6.88
CA ASN A 62 5.42 12.61 6.68
C ASN A 62 4.05 12.57 5.99
N VAL A 63 3.28 13.63 6.23
CA VAL A 63 1.96 13.88 5.71
C VAL A 63 1.92 15.30 5.18
N ASP A 64 2.06 15.46 3.87
CA ASP A 64 1.89 16.75 3.21
C ASP A 64 0.45 16.89 2.73
N SER A 65 -0.38 17.53 3.57
CA SER A 65 -1.72 17.96 3.20
C SER A 65 -1.77 19.49 3.16
N LYS A 66 -1.93 20.08 1.97
CA LYS A 66 -2.27 21.49 1.88
C LYS A 66 -3.74 21.64 2.27
N SER A 67 -4.02 22.50 3.25
CA SER A 67 -5.29 22.65 3.98
C SER A 67 -6.55 22.89 3.13
N ASN A 68 -6.40 23.04 1.81
CA ASN A 68 -7.42 23.45 0.86
C ASN A 68 -7.58 22.42 -0.28
N LYS A 69 -6.87 21.29 -0.23
CA LYS A 69 -6.85 20.30 -1.31
C LYS A 69 -7.44 18.98 -0.85
N ASP A 70 -8.28 18.41 -1.70
CA ASP A 70 -8.77 17.02 -1.62
C ASP A 70 -7.66 16.00 -1.94
N THR A 71 -6.40 16.37 -1.71
CA THR A 71 -5.22 15.57 -2.00
C THR A 71 -4.21 15.72 -0.86
N ALA A 72 -3.64 14.60 -0.42
CA ALA A 72 -2.51 14.59 0.50
C ALA A 72 -1.43 13.65 -0.02
N ARG A 73 -0.16 13.99 0.20
CA ARG A 73 0.96 13.09 -0.08
C ARG A 73 1.48 12.51 1.23
N ILE A 74 1.72 11.21 1.23
CA ILE A 74 2.27 10.51 2.39
C ILE A 74 3.64 9.98 2.00
N THR A 75 4.65 10.29 2.80
CA THR A 75 5.96 9.66 2.72
C THR A 75 6.04 8.56 3.76
N TYR A 76 6.46 7.37 3.37
CA TYR A 76 6.61 6.23 4.27
C TYR A 76 7.91 5.48 3.99
N LYS A 77 8.39 4.73 4.98
CA LYS A 77 9.58 3.89 4.87
C LYS A 77 9.18 2.42 4.90
N ILE A 78 9.82 1.61 4.05
CA ILE A 78 9.66 0.16 4.01
C ILE A 78 10.93 -0.47 4.54
N PHE A 79 10.81 -1.30 5.57
CA PHE A 79 11.93 -2.05 6.13
C PHE A 79 11.79 -3.52 5.74
N THR A 80 12.88 -4.11 5.25
CA THR A 80 13.01 -5.54 5.00
C THR A 80 14.29 -6.05 5.69
N PRO A 81 14.43 -7.35 5.95
CA PRO A 81 15.67 -7.91 6.50
C PRO A 81 16.90 -7.58 5.65
N THR A 82 16.72 -7.52 4.33
CA THR A 82 17.78 -7.20 3.36
C THR A 82 18.09 -5.71 3.27
N VAL A 83 17.17 -4.84 3.69
CA VAL A 83 17.31 -3.38 3.65
C VAL A 83 16.88 -2.78 5.01
N PRO A 84 17.70 -2.96 6.07
CA PRO A 84 17.37 -2.52 7.42
C PRO A 84 17.36 -1.00 7.58
N ALA A 85 18.09 -0.27 6.72
CA ALA A 85 18.04 1.20 6.67
C ALA A 85 16.65 1.70 6.22
N GLY A 86 15.88 0.85 5.54
CA GLY A 86 14.57 1.14 4.98
C GLY A 86 14.63 1.94 3.68
N ILE A 87 13.63 1.73 2.82
CA ILE A 87 13.47 2.42 1.55
C ILE A 87 12.34 3.43 1.69
N GLU A 88 12.60 4.71 1.44
CA GLU A 88 11.57 5.72 1.40
C GLU A 88 10.76 5.61 0.11
N LYS A 89 9.44 5.72 0.28
CA LYS A 89 8.43 5.70 -0.76
C LYS A 89 7.38 6.76 -0.46
N SER A 90 6.51 7.00 -1.43
CA SER A 90 5.38 7.88 -1.22
C SER A 90 4.09 7.29 -1.79
N LEU A 91 2.95 7.76 -1.32
CA LEU A 91 1.65 7.50 -1.92
C LEU A 91 0.82 8.78 -1.90
N SER A 92 -0.13 8.88 -2.82
CA SER A 92 -1.11 9.94 -2.85
C SER A 92 -2.42 9.45 -2.22
N MET A 93 -3.01 10.33 -1.43
CA MET A 93 -4.36 10.19 -0.91
C MET A 93 -5.23 11.21 -1.61
N VAL A 94 -6.43 10.81 -2.03
CA VAL A 94 -7.44 11.70 -2.58
C VAL A 94 -8.73 11.57 -1.79
N LYS A 95 -9.43 12.69 -1.59
CA LYS A 95 -10.72 12.69 -0.89
C LYS A 95 -11.83 12.40 -1.90
N VAL A 96 -12.50 11.27 -1.73
CA VAL A 96 -13.66 10.85 -2.53
C VAL A 96 -14.89 10.95 -1.64
N GLY A 97 -15.71 11.99 -1.88
CA GLY A 97 -16.82 12.33 -0.99
C GLY A 97 -16.35 12.70 0.41
N LYS A 98 -16.66 11.86 1.40
CA LYS A 98 -16.24 12.06 2.81
C LYS A 98 -15.04 11.21 3.23
N GLU A 99 -14.57 10.33 2.35
CA GLU A 99 -13.50 9.38 2.66
C GLU A 99 -12.19 9.75 1.97
N TRP A 100 -11.08 9.52 2.66
CA TRP A 100 -9.76 9.57 2.03
C TRP A 100 -9.40 8.19 1.49
N LYS A 101 -9.12 8.11 0.20
CA LYS A 101 -8.73 6.90 -0.52
C LYS A 101 -7.31 7.04 -1.05
N VAL A 102 -6.59 5.92 -1.20
CA VAL A 102 -5.28 5.91 -1.88
C VAL A 102 -5.51 6.07 -3.36
N GLY A 103 -4.93 7.11 -3.96
CA GLY A 103 -5.06 7.41 -5.38
C GLY A 103 -4.00 6.72 -6.21
N GLU A 104 -2.74 6.82 -5.77
CA GLU A 104 -1.57 6.33 -6.51
C GLU A 104 -0.46 5.92 -5.54
N LEU A 105 0.30 4.91 -5.94
CA LEU A 105 1.58 4.57 -5.34
C LEU A 105 2.67 5.39 -6.04
N GLY A 106 3.41 6.19 -5.27
CA GLY A 106 4.55 6.96 -5.75
C GLY A 106 5.81 6.10 -5.88
N ARG A 107 6.77 6.57 -6.67
CA ARG A 107 8.11 5.98 -6.77
C ARG A 107 8.95 6.20 -5.52
#